data_AF-A0A973JBC3-F1
#
_entry.id   AF-A0A973JBC3-F1
#
_cell.length_a   1.000
_cell.length_b   1.000
_cell.length_c   1.000
_cell.angle_alpha   90.00
_cell.angle_beta   90.00
_cell.angle_gamma   90.00
#
_symmetry.space_group_name_H-M   'P 1'
#
loop_
_entity.id
_entity.type
_entity.pdbx_description
1 polymer ?
#
loop_
_entity_poly.entity_id
_entity_poly.type
_entity_poly.pdbx_seq_one_letter_code
_entity_poly.pdbx_strand_id
1 'polypeptide(L)'
;MTQVKKTPLDILDDIYSLAYWMTGSENDSRDLVRQTYLYAGRKRKETELIRIFRECYVERFGQETEFCIDENTCKDTTNLLDTLKQRAADIKLTVLLSEISGLGHRQIASVV
;
A
#
# COMPACT_ATOMS: atom_id res chain seq x y z
N MET A 1 10.26 17.78 -12.97
CA MET A 1 11.38 17.51 -12.05
C MET A 1 12.23 16.39 -12.63
N THR A 2 13.55 16.55 -12.64
CA THR A 2 14.52 15.58 -13.16
C THR A 2 14.44 14.30 -12.33
N GLN A 3 14.04 13.18 -12.94
CA GLN A 3 14.05 11.89 -12.24
C GLN A 3 15.49 11.48 -11.96
N VAL A 4 15.94 11.71 -10.72
CA VAL A 4 17.14 11.05 -10.20
C VAL A 4 16.84 9.55 -10.19
N LYS A 5 17.70 8.74 -10.81
CA LYS A 5 17.54 7.29 -10.77
C LYS A 5 17.73 6.83 -9.33
N LYS A 6 16.65 6.35 -8.71
CA LYS A 6 16.68 5.76 -7.38
C LYS A 6 17.54 4.50 -7.37
N THR A 7 18.33 4.37 -6.33
CA THR A 7 19.04 3.13 -6.00
C THR A 7 18.07 2.14 -5.34
N PRO A 8 18.42 0.83 -5.27
CA PRO A 8 17.60 -0.13 -4.54
C PRO A 8 17.39 0.20 -3.05
N LEU A 9 18.34 0.91 -2.44
CA LEU A 9 18.24 1.38 -1.05
C LEU A 9 17.23 2.51 -0.92
N ASP A 10 17.22 3.46 -1.85
CA ASP A 10 16.23 4.55 -1.86
C ASP A 10 14.81 3.98 -2.01
N ILE A 11 14.62 2.97 -2.87
CA ILE A 11 13.32 2.30 -3.03
C ILE A 11 12.92 1.58 -1.74
N LEU A 12 13.87 0.93 -1.05
CA LEU A 12 13.58 0.26 0.22
C LEU A 12 13.16 1.26 1.30
N ASP A 13 13.86 2.39 1.39
CA ASP A 13 13.56 3.46 2.34
C ASP A 13 12.17 4.09 2.07
N ASP A 14 11.84 4.30 0.80
CA ASP A 14 10.52 4.74 0.37
C ASP A 14 9.43 3.74 0.79
N ILE A 15 9.60 2.45 0.49
CA ILE A 15 8.61 1.42 0.84
C ILE A 15 8.46 1.31 2.36
N TYR A 16 9.54 1.44 3.12
CA TYR A 16 9.47 1.44 4.59
C TYR A 16 8.75 2.68 5.12
N SER A 17 9.06 3.86 4.58
CA SER A 17 8.40 5.12 4.93
C SER A 17 6.91 5.08 4.61
N LEU A 18 6.54 4.55 3.43
CA LEU A 18 5.15 4.31 3.05
C LEU A 18 4.46 3.38 4.05
N ALA A 19 5.10 2.27 4.42
CA ALA A 19 4.56 1.34 5.41
C ALA A 19 4.30 2.03 6.75
N TYR A 20 5.25 2.83 7.24
CA TYR A 20 5.13 3.58 8.49
C TYR A 20 3.97 4.56 8.47
N TRP A 21 3.83 5.37 7.41
CA TRP A 21 2.71 6.29 7.32
C TRP A 21 1.37 5.59 7.14
N MET A 22 1.34 4.43 6.47
CA MET A 22 0.12 3.65 6.26
C MET A 22 -0.37 2.96 7.53
N THR A 23 0.54 2.36 8.34
CA THR A 23 0.20 1.58 9.54
C THR A 23 0.27 2.38 10.85
N GLY A 24 1.09 3.43 10.90
CA GLY A 24 1.37 4.18 12.14
C GLY A 24 2.19 3.42 13.18
N SER A 25 2.73 2.25 12.84
CA SER A 25 3.39 1.32 13.77
C SER A 25 4.64 0.72 13.14
N GLU A 26 5.80 0.92 13.77
CA GLU A 26 7.10 0.45 13.27
C GLU A 26 7.14 -1.08 13.08
N ASN A 27 6.52 -1.82 14.00
CA ASN A 27 6.46 -3.28 13.96
C ASN A 27 5.64 -3.74 12.74
N ASP A 28 4.47 -3.15 12.55
CA ASP A 28 3.59 -3.48 11.43
C ASP A 28 4.21 -3.06 10.09
N SER A 29 4.94 -1.94 10.07
CA SER A 29 5.68 -1.51 8.88
C SER A 29 6.74 -2.52 8.48
N ARG A 30 7.52 -3.01 9.46
CA ARG A 30 8.59 -3.99 9.20
C ARG A 30 8.03 -5.28 8.63
N ASP A 31 6.93 -5.75 9.19
CA ASP A 31 6.25 -6.95 8.73
C ASP A 31 5.66 -6.78 7.32
N LEU A 32 4.99 -5.66 7.06
CA LEU A 32 4.40 -5.35 5.76
C LEU A 32 5.47 -5.25 4.66
N VAL A 33 6.59 -4.59 4.95
CA VAL A 33 7.74 -4.48 4.03
C VAL A 33 8.33 -5.87 3.77
N ARG A 34 8.52 -6.67 4.83
CA ARG A 34 9.04 -8.04 4.69
C ARG A 34 8.14 -8.89 3.79
N GLN A 35 6.82 -8.86 3.98
CA GLN A 35 5.87 -9.58 3.14
C GLN A 35 5.92 -9.09 1.69
N THR A 36 5.94 -7.77 1.50
CA THR A 36 6.03 -7.15 0.17
C THR A 36 7.22 -7.69 -0.62
N TYR A 37 8.42 -7.69 -0.03
CA TYR A 37 9.62 -8.18 -0.71
C TYR A 37 9.64 -9.70 -0.87
N LEU A 38 9.03 -10.45 0.05
CA LEU A 38 8.87 -11.90 -0.08
C LEU A 38 8.02 -12.25 -1.30
N TYR A 39 6.90 -11.56 -1.53
CA TYR A 39 6.01 -11.79 -2.68
C TYR A 39 6.52 -11.18 -3.99
N ALA A 40 7.26 -10.08 -3.92
CA ALA A 40 7.86 -9.47 -5.11
C ALA A 40 8.93 -10.38 -5.74
N GLY A 41 9.75 -11.06 -4.94
CA GLY A 41 10.89 -11.83 -5.43
C GLY A 41 12.02 -10.93 -5.95
N ARG A 42 12.96 -11.50 -6.72
CA ARG A 42 14.29 -10.87 -6.93
C ARG A 42 14.40 -9.81 -8.03
N LYS A 43 13.42 -9.62 -8.92
CA LYS A 43 13.55 -8.71 -10.08
C LYS A 43 12.24 -8.06 -10.51
N ARG A 44 11.70 -7.12 -9.71
CA ARG A 44 10.53 -6.33 -10.09
C ARG A 44 10.85 -4.85 -10.18
N LYS A 45 10.10 -4.15 -11.03
CA LYS A 45 10.13 -2.68 -11.12
C LYS A 45 9.50 -2.10 -9.86
N GLU A 46 9.90 -0.88 -9.49
CA GLU A 46 9.35 -0.14 -8.35
C GLU A 46 7.81 -0.10 -8.34
N THR A 47 7.18 0.18 -9.49
CA THR A 47 5.70 0.21 -9.62
C THR A 47 5.04 -1.12 -9.25
N GLU A 48 5.69 -2.23 -9.57
CA GLU A 48 5.15 -3.56 -9.30
C GLU A 48 5.37 -3.97 -7.84
N LEU A 49 6.48 -3.52 -7.24
CA LEU A 49 6.71 -3.62 -5.80
C LEU A 49 5.65 -2.85 -5.02
N ILE A 50 5.29 -1.63 -5.45
CA ILE A 50 4.24 -0.82 -4.83
C ILE A 50 2.86 -1.48 -4.99
N ARG A 51 2.57 -2.09 -6.15
CA ARG A 51 1.31 -2.84 -6.33
C ARG A 51 1.19 -3.99 -5.32
N ILE A 52 2.27 -4.76 -5.15
CA ILE A 52 2.31 -5.86 -4.17
C ILE A 52 2.20 -5.32 -2.75
N PHE A 53 2.89 -4.21 -2.44
CA PHE A 53 2.78 -3.53 -1.15
C PHE A 53 1.32 -3.18 -0.82
N ARG A 54 0.60 -2.58 -1.78
CA ARG A 54 -0.81 -2.23 -1.65
C ARG A 54 -1.67 -3.47 -1.39
N GLU A 55 -1.47 -4.54 -2.15
CA GLU A 55 -2.18 -5.81 -1.96
C GLU A 55 -1.96 -6.37 -0.54
N CYS A 56 -0.71 -6.43 -0.06
CA CYS A 56 -0.39 -6.88 1.29
C CYS A 56 -1.00 -5.98 2.38
N TYR A 57 -1.01 -4.66 2.17
CA TYR A 57 -1.60 -3.73 3.14
C TYR A 57 -3.11 -3.95 3.27
N VAL A 58 -3.83 -4.04 2.15
CA VAL A 58 -5.29 -4.23 2.16
C VAL A 58 -5.65 -5.59 2.74
N GLU A 59 -4.91 -6.65 2.41
CA GLU A 59 -5.15 -7.99 2.96
C GLU A 59 -5.02 -8.02 4.48
N ARG A 60 -4.00 -7.34 5.04
CA ARG A 60 -3.69 -7.39 6.47
C ARG A 60 -4.43 -6.35 7.30
N PHE A 61 -4.46 -5.10 6.87
CA PHE A 61 -5.00 -3.97 7.62
C PHE A 61 -6.38 -3.51 7.11
N GLY A 62 -6.80 -3.96 5.93
CA GLY A 62 -8.16 -3.74 5.46
C GLY A 62 -9.19 -4.38 6.39
N GLN A 63 -8.84 -5.44 7.12
CA GLN A 63 -9.75 -6.06 8.10
C GLN A 63 -9.90 -5.23 9.38
N GLU A 64 -8.89 -4.45 9.78
CA GLU A 64 -8.83 -3.72 11.06
C GLU A 64 -9.49 -2.34 11.07
N THR A 65 -9.90 -1.80 9.91
CA THR A 65 -10.75 -0.61 9.91
C THR A 65 -12.13 -1.02 10.43
N GLU A 66 -12.34 -0.84 11.74
CA GLU A 66 -13.61 -0.98 12.44
C GLU A 66 -14.65 -0.01 11.86
N PHE A 67 -15.19 -0.33 10.69
CA PHE A 67 -16.54 0.09 10.37
C PHE A 67 -17.45 -0.82 11.19
N CYS A 68 -17.84 -0.39 12.39
CA CYS A 68 -18.82 -1.09 13.21
C CYS A 68 -20.16 -1.18 12.47
N ILE A 69 -20.30 -2.15 11.57
CA ILE A 69 -21.55 -2.53 10.94
C ILE A 69 -21.78 -3.96 11.43
N ASP A 70 -22.73 -4.10 12.34
CA ASP A 70 -23.14 -5.37 12.95
C ASP A 70 -23.13 -6.51 11.92
N GLU A 71 -22.35 -7.58 12.18
CA GLU A 71 -22.19 -8.74 11.27
C GLU A 71 -23.45 -9.61 11.14
N ASN A 72 -24.60 -9.14 11.60
CA ASN A 72 -25.86 -9.85 11.48
C ASN A 72 -26.65 -9.43 10.23
N THR A 73 -26.04 -9.48 9.04
CA THR A 73 -26.68 -9.88 7.76
C THR A 73 -25.80 -9.62 6.53
N CYS A 74 -25.90 -10.53 5.56
CA CYS A 74 -25.57 -10.39 4.12
C CYS A 74 -24.14 -10.71 3.66
N LYS A 75 -24.05 -11.66 2.71
CA LYS A 75 -22.82 -11.98 1.95
C LYS A 75 -22.49 -10.94 0.86
N ASP A 76 -23.38 -10.01 0.58
CA ASP A 76 -23.18 -8.95 -0.42
C ASP A 76 -22.57 -7.66 0.17
N THR A 77 -22.68 -7.44 1.48
CA THR A 77 -22.13 -6.26 2.17
C THR A 77 -20.61 -6.36 2.38
N THR A 78 -20.06 -7.57 2.45
CA THR A 78 -18.60 -7.80 2.57
C THR A 78 -17.84 -7.25 1.37
N ASN A 79 -18.33 -7.50 0.14
CA ASN A 79 -17.70 -7.01 -1.09
C ASN A 79 -17.68 -5.46 -1.17
N LEU A 80 -18.75 -4.80 -0.69
CA LEU A 80 -18.81 -3.33 -0.66
C LEU A 80 -17.87 -2.75 0.41
N LEU A 81 -17.82 -3.36 1.58
CA LEU A 81 -16.88 -2.99 2.65
C LEU A 81 -15.43 -3.12 2.18
N ASP A 82 -15.07 -4.23 1.55
CA ASP A 82 -13.72 -4.45 1.01
C ASP A 82 -13.37 -3.42 -0.06
N THR A 83 -14.32 -3.07 -0.93
CA THR A 83 -14.14 -2.02 -1.94
C THR A 83 -13.93 -0.64 -1.30
N LEU A 84 -14.68 -0.32 -0.24
CA LEU A 84 -14.54 0.94 0.50
C LEU A 84 -13.20 1.02 1.24
N LYS A 85 -12.77 -0.08 1.87
CA LYS A 85 -11.48 -0.20 2.55
C LYS A 85 -10.32 0.00 1.59
N GLN A 86 -10.39 -0.66 0.44
CA GLN A 86 -9.42 -0.51 -0.63
C GLN A 86 -9.36 0.94 -1.12
N ARG A 87 -10.51 1.59 -1.37
CA ARG A 87 -10.54 3.01 -1.76
C ARG A 87 -9.96 3.94 -0.71
N ALA A 88 -10.23 3.72 0.58
CA ALA A 88 -9.67 4.54 1.65
C ALA A 88 -8.14 4.40 1.72
N ALA A 89 -7.63 3.17 1.63
CA ALA A 89 -6.20 2.88 1.56
C ALA A 89 -5.56 3.56 0.33
N ASP A 90 -6.22 3.49 -0.81
CA ASP A 90 -5.78 4.03 -2.09
C ASP A 90 -5.66 5.55 -2.12
N ILE A 91 -6.60 6.25 -1.49
CA ILE A 91 -6.55 7.71 -1.35
C ILE A 91 -5.32 8.10 -0.53
N LYS A 92 -5.10 7.45 0.61
CA LYS A 92 -3.93 7.71 1.47
C LYS A 92 -2.64 7.38 0.74
N LEU A 93 -2.59 6.22 0.07
CA LEU A 93 -1.41 5.77 -0.68
C LEU A 93 -1.09 6.71 -1.85
N THR A 94 -2.09 7.22 -2.58
CA THR A 94 -1.90 8.17 -3.69
C THR A 94 -1.13 9.41 -3.25
N VAL A 95 -1.53 10.00 -2.11
CA VAL A 95 -0.86 11.18 -1.56
C VAL A 95 0.59 10.83 -1.17
N LEU A 96 0.78 9.72 -0.47
CA LEU A 96 2.12 9.33 -0.01
C LEU A 96 3.06 8.96 -1.17
N LEU A 97 2.57 8.34 -2.25
CA LEU A 97 3.38 8.02 -3.43
C LEU A 97 3.86 9.27 -4.16
N SER A 98 3.06 10.34 -4.17
CA SER A 98 3.48 11.65 -4.68
C SER A 98 4.58 12.26 -3.80
N GLU A 99 4.35 12.30 -2.48
CA GLU A 99 5.21 13.04 -1.56
C GLU A 99 6.51 12.31 -1.19
N ILE A 100 6.45 11.00 -0.96
CA ILE A 100 7.59 10.18 -0.52
C ILE A 100 8.34 9.66 -1.75
N SER A 101 7.63 8.98 -2.64
CA SER A 101 8.26 8.34 -3.79
C SER A 101 8.42 9.27 -5.00
N GLY A 102 7.90 10.49 -4.97
CA GLY A 102 8.02 11.44 -6.09
C GLY A 102 7.39 10.93 -7.40
N LEU A 103 6.45 9.99 -7.31
CA LEU A 103 5.83 9.37 -8.49
C LEU A 103 4.89 10.36 -9.16
N GLY A 104 5.00 10.48 -10.49
CA GLY A 104 4.07 11.30 -11.25
C GLY A 104 2.67 10.66 -11.32
N HIS A 105 1.63 11.48 -11.55
CA HIS A 105 0.24 11.01 -11.60
C HIS A 105 0.02 9.81 -12.52
N ARG A 106 0.72 9.76 -13.67
CA ARG A 106 0.62 8.62 -14.61
C ARG A 106 1.14 7.31 -14.02
N GLN A 107 2.17 7.36 -13.18
CA GLN A 107 2.72 6.18 -12.53
C GLN A 107 1.80 5.75 -11.38
N ILE A 108 1.29 6.70 -10.61
CA ILE A 108 0.34 6.42 -9.51
C ILE A 108 -0.92 5.74 -10.06
N ALA A 109 -1.51 6.28 -11.14
CA ALA A 109 -2.70 5.71 -11.79
C ALA A 109 -2.48 4.31 -12.42
N SER A 110 -1.24 3.82 -12.50
CA SER A 110 -0.95 2.44 -12.94
C SER A 110 -0.94 1.43 -11.79
N VAL A 111 -1.01 1.93 -10.55
CA VAL A 111 -0.91 1.15 -9.30
C VAL A 111 -2.19 1.24 -8.49
N VAL A 112 -2.79 2.43 -8.45
CA VAL A 112 -4.02 2.77 -7.72
C VAL A 112 -5.19 2.93 -8.68
#